data_AF-A0A7S1NZS8-F1
#
_entry.id   AF-A0A7S1NZS8-F1
#
_cell.length_a   1.000
_cell.length_b   1.000
_cell.length_c   1.000
_cell.angle_alpha   90.00
_cell.angle_beta   90.00
_cell.angle_gamma   90.00
#
_symmetry.space_group_name_H-M   'P 1'
#
loop_
_entity.id
_entity.type
_entity.pdbx_description
1 polymer ?
#
loop_
_entity_poly.entity_id
_entity_poly.type
_entity_poly.pdbx_seq_one_letter_code
_entity_poly.pdbx_strand_id
1 'polypeptide(L)'
;QMIGRHSFMTEMVSDTAARDVREGVLNVGGGYVLLPGFFSSTLQLGGALYIQLDCTHRILHNRTLLDVLKERQNNSNLSMDRLAPAINEEFQGRRIITSYASGPAGNRDRKLYRIDEIDFGQSPSTTFTDKADREWTIAQYFQTTYN
;
A
#
# COMPACT_ATOMS: atom_id res chain seq x y z
N GLN A 1 -2.02 0.91 40.22
CA GLN A 1 -1.70 1.45 38.89
C GLN A 1 -2.99 1.48 38.10
N MET A 2 -3.47 2.67 37.74
CA MET A 2 -4.80 2.88 37.13
C MET A 2 -4.69 2.63 35.62
N ILE A 3 -5.32 1.58 35.11
CA ILE A 3 -5.35 1.25 33.67
C ILE A 3 -6.51 2.03 33.06
N GLY A 4 -6.17 3.02 32.23
CA GLY A 4 -7.12 3.88 31.54
C GLY A 4 -8.04 3.09 30.62
N ARG A 5 -9.35 3.12 30.91
CA ARG A 5 -10.40 2.70 29.98
C ARG A 5 -10.45 3.71 28.83
N HIS A 6 -9.88 3.37 27.69
CA HIS A 6 -10.21 4.05 26.44
C HIS A 6 -11.58 3.57 25.98
N SER A 7 -12.63 4.28 26.41
CA SER A 7 -13.97 4.14 25.85
C SER A 7 -13.97 4.82 24.48
N PHE A 8 -13.76 4.07 23.40
CA PHE A 8 -13.94 4.61 22.06
C PHE A 8 -15.43 4.68 21.74
N MET A 9 -15.89 5.90 21.44
CA MET A 9 -17.27 6.24 21.10
C MET A 9 -17.69 5.52 19.82
N THR A 10 -18.61 4.55 19.95
CA THR A 10 -19.25 3.82 18.84
C THR A 10 -20.26 4.65 18.04
N GLU A 11 -20.47 5.93 18.38
CA GLU A 11 -21.56 6.75 17.82
C GLU A 11 -21.18 7.63 16.62
N MET A 12 -19.97 7.51 16.06
CA MET A 12 -19.56 8.34 14.89
C MET A 12 -19.56 7.61 13.54
N VAL A 13 -20.28 6.51 13.40
CA VAL A 13 -20.62 5.97 12.07
C VAL A 13 -22.07 6.34 11.77
N SER A 14 -22.26 7.55 11.24
CA SER A 14 -23.57 8.02 10.77
C SER A 14 -24.12 7.10 9.67
N ASP A 15 -25.43 6.85 9.73
CA ASP A 15 -26.24 5.99 8.84
C ASP A 15 -26.07 6.20 7.32
N THR A 16 -25.39 7.25 6.89
CA THR A 16 -25.06 7.49 5.48
C THR A 16 -24.01 6.54 4.92
N ALA A 17 -23.17 5.92 5.76
CA ALA A 17 -22.17 4.94 5.32
C ALA A 17 -22.76 3.54 5.03
N ALA A 18 -24.01 3.28 5.39
CA ALA A 18 -24.63 1.95 5.34
C ALA A 18 -24.84 1.40 3.92
N ARG A 19 -24.66 2.20 2.86
CA ARG A 19 -24.91 1.76 1.47
C ARG A 19 -23.73 1.06 0.79
N ASP A 20 -22.49 1.23 1.26
CA ASP A 20 -21.29 0.62 0.65
C ASP A 20 -20.66 -0.52 1.48
N VAL A 21 -21.31 -0.93 2.59
CA VAL A 21 -20.78 -1.92 3.56
C VAL A 21 -20.85 -3.37 3.06
N ARG A 22 -20.97 -3.63 1.75
CA ARG A 22 -21.08 -5.01 1.24
C ARG A 22 -19.79 -5.83 1.36
N GLU A 23 -18.63 -5.19 1.57
CA GLU A 23 -17.34 -5.90 1.69
C GLU A 23 -16.46 -5.43 2.87
N GLY A 24 -17.02 -4.66 3.82
CA GLY A 24 -16.26 -4.14 4.97
C GLY A 24 -15.21 -3.06 4.63
N VAL A 25 -14.95 -2.77 3.35
CA VAL A 25 -14.06 -1.69 2.93
C VAL A 25 -14.79 -0.35 3.00
N LEU A 26 -14.26 0.61 3.77
CA LEU A 26 -14.86 1.95 3.90
C LEU A 26 -14.11 2.94 3.01
N ASN A 27 -14.79 3.58 2.07
CA ASN A 27 -14.22 4.67 1.29
C ASN A 27 -14.22 5.95 2.13
N VAL A 28 -13.04 6.50 2.41
CA VAL A 28 -12.87 7.68 3.27
C VAL A 28 -12.69 8.98 2.45
N GLY A 29 -12.88 8.90 1.13
CA GLY A 29 -12.72 10.04 0.22
C GLY A 29 -11.26 10.26 -0.21
N GLY A 30 -11.06 11.13 -1.21
CA GLY A 30 -9.71 11.49 -1.69
C GLY A 30 -8.89 10.35 -2.32
N GLY A 31 -9.53 9.25 -2.71
CA GLY A 31 -8.84 8.06 -3.24
C GLY A 31 -8.26 7.15 -2.15
N TYR A 32 -8.75 7.23 -0.93
CA TYR A 32 -8.32 6.36 0.17
C TYR A 32 -9.44 5.39 0.58
N VAL A 33 -9.03 4.17 0.90
CA VAL A 33 -9.90 3.13 1.45
C VAL A 33 -9.37 2.67 2.79
N LEU A 34 -10.29 2.46 3.72
CA LEU A 34 -10.02 1.95 5.06
C LEU A 34 -10.43 0.48 5.09
N LEU A 35 -9.45 -0.39 5.29
CA LEU A 35 -9.66 -1.82 5.50
C LEU A 35 -9.74 -2.08 7.02
N PRO A 36 -10.90 -2.46 7.55
CA PRO A 36 -10.99 -2.93 8.92
C PRO A 36 -10.30 -4.29 9.04
N GLY A 37 -9.75 -4.55 10.22
CA GLY A 37 -9.13 -5.82 10.55
C GLY A 37 -9.04 -5.99 12.05
N PHE A 38 -8.39 -7.07 12.45
CA PHE A 38 -8.10 -7.36 13.85
C PHE A 38 -6.63 -7.75 13.99
N PHE A 39 -6.01 -7.28 15.06
CA PHE A 39 -4.76 -7.81 15.56
C PHE A 39 -5.09 -8.91 16.57
N SER A 40 -4.52 -10.10 16.38
CA SER A 40 -4.69 -11.21 17.32
C SER A 40 -3.37 -11.56 17.98
N SER A 41 -3.42 -11.87 19.27
CA SER A 41 -2.28 -12.39 20.01
C SER A 41 -2.72 -13.46 21.00
N THR A 42 -1.79 -14.35 21.37
CA THR A 42 -2.00 -15.35 22.40
C THR A 42 -1.16 -14.99 23.62
N LEU A 43 -1.76 -15.04 24.80
CA LEU A 43 -1.12 -14.67 26.06
C LEU A 43 -1.34 -15.78 27.08
N GLN A 44 -0.28 -16.25 27.73
CA GLN A 44 -0.41 -17.14 28.87
C GLN A 44 -0.32 -16.34 30.16
N LEU A 45 -1.36 -16.39 30.99
CA LEU A 45 -1.41 -15.69 32.27
C LEU A 45 -1.95 -16.64 33.35
N GLY A 46 -1.21 -16.81 34.45
CA GLY A 46 -1.66 -17.64 35.58
C GLY A 46 -1.94 -19.11 35.23
N GLY A 47 -1.25 -19.68 34.24
CA GLY A 47 -1.47 -21.06 33.79
C GLY A 47 -2.65 -21.24 32.84
N ALA A 48 -3.39 -20.18 32.51
CA ALA A 48 -4.43 -20.17 31.48
C ALA A 48 -3.94 -19.49 30.20
N LEU A 49 -4.49 -19.91 29.06
CA LEU A 49 -4.22 -19.32 27.75
C LEU A 49 -5.37 -18.39 27.36
N TYR A 50 -5.02 -17.17 26.96
CA TYR A 50 -5.94 -16.13 26.51
C TYR A 50 -5.66 -15.81 25.05
N ILE A 51 -6.72 -15.48 24.31
CA ILE A 51 -6.64 -14.89 22.97
C ILE A 51 -7.07 -13.44 23.10
N GLN A 52 -6.20 -12.51 22.73
CA GLN A 52 -6.53 -11.10 22.62
C GLN A 52 -6.85 -10.79 21.16
N LEU A 53 -7.94 -10.05 20.96
CA LEU A 53 -8.37 -9.55 19.66
C LEU A 53 -8.61 -8.05 19.78
N ASP A 54 -7.80 -7.27 19.08
CA ASP A 54 -7.93 -5.80 19.02
C ASP A 54 -8.34 -5.36 17.62
N CYS A 55 -9.32 -4.46 17.54
CA CYS A 55 -9.70 -3.86 16.26
C CYS A 55 -8.56 -2.99 15.71
N THR A 56 -8.24 -3.15 14.43
CA THR A 56 -7.26 -2.33 13.72
C THR A 56 -7.82 -1.93 12.35
N HIS A 57 -7.19 -0.94 11.73
CA HIS A 57 -7.53 -0.54 10.38
C HIS A 57 -6.26 -0.23 9.59
N ARG A 58 -6.30 -0.52 8.29
CA ARG A 58 -5.25 -0.14 7.34
C ARG A 58 -5.83 0.83 6.33
N ILE A 59 -5.16 1.96 6.14
CA ILE A 59 -5.51 2.92 5.10
C ILE A 59 -4.69 2.56 3.86
N LEU A 60 -5.35 2.36 2.72
CA LEU A 60 -4.71 2.19 1.43
C LEU A 60 -5.12 3.30 0.50
N HIS A 61 -4.17 3.68 -0.35
CA HIS A 61 -4.47 4.48 -1.51
C HIS A 61 -5.04 3.58 -2.60
N ASN A 62 -6.22 3.90 -3.14
CA ASN A 62 -6.91 3.07 -4.12
C ASN A 62 -6.41 3.27 -5.57
N ARG A 63 -5.54 4.27 -5.79
CA ARG A 63 -4.93 4.56 -7.10
C ARG A 63 -3.51 4.03 -7.17
N THR A 64 -3.04 3.79 -8.38
CA THR A 64 -1.65 3.37 -8.62
C THR A 64 -0.68 4.50 -8.29
N LEU A 65 0.57 4.16 -7.98
CA LEU A 65 1.62 5.17 -7.78
C LEU A 65 1.75 6.07 -9.03
N LEU A 66 1.64 5.50 -10.24
CA LEU A 66 1.71 6.26 -11.48
C LEU A 66 0.63 7.34 -11.58
N ASP A 67 -0.61 7.03 -11.20
CA ASP A 67 -1.72 7.99 -11.24
C ASP A 67 -1.49 9.15 -10.26
N VAL A 68 -0.97 8.85 -9.07
CA VAL A 68 -0.62 9.86 -8.06
C VAL A 68 0.50 10.76 -8.58
N LEU A 69 1.53 10.19 -9.19
CA LEU A 69 2.65 10.96 -9.74
C LEU A 69 2.20 11.86 -10.90
N LYS A 70 1.34 11.36 -11.79
CA LYS A 70 0.77 12.16 -12.90
C LYS A 70 -0.10 13.30 -12.38
N GLU A 71 -0.93 13.05 -11.37
CA GLU A 71 -1.73 14.11 -10.74
C GLU A 71 -0.84 15.19 -10.11
N ARG A 72 0.22 14.78 -9.40
CA ARG A 72 1.20 15.72 -8.84
C ARG A 72 1.86 16.56 -9.91
N GLN A 73 2.29 15.93 -11.01
CA GLN A 73 2.89 16.61 -12.14
C GLN A 73 1.91 17.62 -12.77
N ASN A 74 0.66 17.22 -13.01
CA ASN A 74 -0.36 18.08 -13.63
C ASN A 74 -0.77 19.25 -12.73
N ASN A 75 -0.78 19.06 -11.41
CA ASN A 75 -1.12 20.11 -10.45
C ASN A 75 0.08 21.02 -10.14
N SER A 76 1.30 20.59 -10.44
CA SER A 76 2.50 21.37 -10.25
C SER A 76 2.84 22.17 -11.51
N ASN A 77 2.99 23.49 -11.39
CA ASN A 77 3.58 24.31 -12.45
C ASN A 77 5.13 24.26 -12.44
N LEU A 78 5.71 23.20 -11.88
CA LEU A 78 7.16 23.05 -11.68
C LEU A 78 7.79 22.30 -12.83
N SER A 79 9.04 22.64 -13.16
CA SER A 79 9.86 21.81 -14.06
C SER A 79 10.22 20.48 -13.39
N MET A 80 10.50 19.45 -14.20
CA MET A 80 10.88 18.12 -13.68
C MET A 80 12.10 18.17 -12.76
N ASP A 81 13.07 19.06 -13.02
CA ASP A 81 14.27 19.21 -12.18
C ASP A 81 13.96 19.62 -10.74
N ARG A 82 12.85 20.33 -10.52
CA ARG A 82 12.38 20.73 -9.18
C ARG A 82 11.33 19.78 -8.63
N LEU A 83 10.54 19.17 -9.50
CA LEU A 83 9.49 18.24 -9.12
C LEU A 83 10.05 16.89 -8.65
N ALA A 84 11.06 16.36 -9.32
CA ALA A 84 11.69 15.07 -8.99
C ALA A 84 12.22 15.00 -7.54
N PRO A 85 13.00 15.98 -7.03
CA PRO A 85 13.46 15.95 -5.65
C PRO A 85 12.30 16.11 -4.65
N ALA A 86 11.31 16.95 -4.95
CA ALA A 86 10.14 17.14 -4.09
C ALA A 86 9.29 15.86 -3.97
N ILE A 87 9.11 15.14 -5.08
CA ILE A 87 8.45 13.83 -5.09
C ILE A 87 9.27 12.82 -4.29
N ASN A 88 10.58 12.77 -4.48
CA ASN A 88 11.43 11.84 -3.74
C ASN A 88 11.36 12.10 -2.22
N GLU A 89 11.40 13.35 -1.78
CA GLU A 89 11.21 13.71 -0.37
C GLU A 89 9.81 13.30 0.16
N GLU A 90 8.75 13.50 -0.62
CA GLU A 90 7.39 13.12 -0.21
C GLU A 90 7.21 11.59 -0.08
N PHE A 91 7.77 10.83 -1.03
CA PHE A 91 7.48 9.40 -1.19
C PHE A 91 8.51 8.47 -0.56
N GLN A 92 9.70 8.96 -0.23
CA GLN A 92 10.73 8.16 0.44
C GLN A 92 10.21 7.60 1.77
N GLY A 93 10.42 6.30 1.98
CA GLY A 93 9.95 5.58 3.16
C GLY A 93 8.50 5.11 3.11
N ARG A 94 7.70 5.60 2.15
CA ARG A 94 6.33 5.09 1.95
C ARG A 94 6.39 3.65 1.42
N ARG A 95 5.31 2.90 1.69
CA ARG A 95 5.19 1.51 1.26
C ARG A 95 4.18 1.37 0.14
N ILE A 96 4.51 0.56 -0.86
CA ILE A 96 3.66 0.23 -2.00
C ILE A 96 3.46 -1.28 -2.09
N ILE A 97 2.31 -1.69 -2.58
CA ILE A 97 1.95 -3.08 -2.78
C ILE A 97 1.91 -3.36 -4.27
N THR A 98 2.45 -4.49 -4.69
CA THR A 98 2.31 -4.91 -6.08
C THR A 98 0.90 -5.39 -6.40
N SER A 99 0.39 -5.00 -7.56
CA SER A 99 -1.00 -5.28 -7.98
C SER A 99 -1.14 -6.54 -8.84
N TYR A 100 -0.05 -7.08 -9.38
CA TYR A 100 -0.10 -8.29 -10.21
C TYR A 100 -0.70 -9.47 -9.45
N ALA A 101 -1.65 -10.15 -10.09
CA ALA A 101 -2.45 -11.25 -9.51
C ALA A 101 -1.88 -12.65 -9.84
N SER A 102 -0.94 -12.71 -10.77
CA SER A 102 -0.26 -13.91 -11.24
C SER A 102 1.24 -13.75 -10.99
N GLY A 103 2.00 -14.84 -11.12
CA GLY A 103 3.45 -14.83 -11.01
C GLY A 103 4.00 -16.26 -11.03
N PRO A 104 5.34 -16.42 -11.13
CA PRO A 104 6.00 -17.71 -11.01
C PRO A 104 5.62 -18.40 -9.71
N ALA A 105 5.63 -19.74 -9.65
CA ALA A 105 5.16 -20.50 -8.48
C ALA A 105 5.81 -20.09 -7.13
N GLY A 106 7.01 -19.46 -7.13
CA GLY A 106 7.67 -18.91 -5.95
C GLY A 106 7.50 -17.40 -5.73
N ASN A 107 6.65 -16.72 -6.51
CA ASN A 107 6.45 -15.27 -6.47
C ASN A 107 5.03 -14.84 -6.92
N ARG A 108 4.01 -15.56 -6.44
CA ARG A 108 2.59 -15.22 -6.73
C ARG A 108 2.01 -14.19 -5.77
N ASP A 109 2.60 -14.07 -4.59
CA ASP A 109 2.04 -13.21 -3.55
C ASP A 109 2.31 -11.74 -3.84
N ARG A 110 1.34 -10.89 -3.48
CA ARG A 110 1.54 -9.44 -3.49
C ARG A 110 2.63 -9.09 -2.49
N LYS A 111 3.63 -8.34 -2.95
CA LYS A 111 4.77 -7.94 -2.15
C LYS A 111 4.65 -6.48 -1.75
N LEU A 112 5.06 -6.20 -0.52
CA LEU A 112 5.14 -4.86 0.05
C LEU A 112 6.58 -4.37 -0.07
N TYR A 113 6.78 -3.29 -0.81
CA TYR A 113 8.08 -2.65 -0.99
C TYR A 113 8.09 -1.29 -0.29
N ARG A 114 9.24 -0.90 0.25
CA ARG A 114 9.52 0.47 0.68
C ARG A 114 10.13 1.22 -0.49
N ILE A 115 9.65 2.42 -0.76
CA ILE A 115 10.27 3.32 -1.73
C ILE A 115 11.50 3.94 -1.07
N ASP A 116 12.67 3.72 -1.66
CA ASP A 116 13.89 4.41 -1.26
C ASP A 116 14.12 5.65 -2.13
N GLU A 117 13.91 5.50 -3.44
CA GLU A 117 13.99 6.57 -4.45
C GLU A 117 13.12 6.22 -5.67
N ILE A 118 12.65 7.24 -6.37
CA ILE A 118 11.98 7.20 -7.67
C ILE A 118 12.94 7.79 -8.70
N ASP A 119 13.44 6.93 -9.58
CA ASP A 119 14.33 7.31 -10.69
C ASP A 119 13.50 7.73 -11.91
N PHE A 120 13.60 9.01 -12.29
CA PHE A 120 12.91 9.59 -13.45
C PHE A 120 13.69 9.46 -14.76
N GLY A 121 14.95 9.03 -14.71
CA GLY A 121 15.77 8.75 -15.89
C GLY A 121 15.54 7.35 -16.46
N GLN A 122 14.91 6.45 -15.70
CA GLN A 122 14.53 5.13 -16.15
C GLN A 122 13.09 5.08 -16.66
N SER A 123 12.86 4.19 -17.61
CA SER A 123 11.54 3.96 -18.19
C SER A 123 11.32 2.47 -18.46
N PRO A 124 10.11 2.04 -18.85
CA PRO A 124 9.86 0.64 -19.16
C PRO A 124 10.75 0.06 -20.28
N SER A 125 11.41 0.89 -21.09
CA SER A 125 12.39 0.46 -22.10
C SER A 125 13.81 0.26 -21.57
N THR A 126 14.10 0.68 -20.34
CA THR A 126 15.39 0.44 -19.68
C THR A 126 15.62 -1.06 -19.54
N THR A 127 16.86 -1.51 -19.77
CA THR A 127 17.26 -2.91 -19.64
C THR A 127 17.88 -3.25 -18.29
N PHE A 128 17.75 -4.50 -17.87
CA PHE A 128 18.44 -5.06 -16.72
C PHE A 128 18.78 -6.53 -16.98
N THR A 129 19.77 -7.05 -16.26
CA THR A 129 20.18 -8.46 -16.34
C THR A 129 19.55 -9.26 -15.20
N ASP A 130 18.90 -10.38 -15.52
CA ASP A 130 18.33 -11.27 -14.51
C ASP A 130 19.39 -12.18 -13.87
N LYS A 131 18.98 -13.00 -12.87
CA LYS A 131 19.90 -13.93 -12.17
C LYS A 131 20.43 -15.05 -13.07
N ALA A 132 19.88 -15.23 -14.26
CA ALA A 132 20.27 -16.24 -15.23
C ALA A 132 21.03 -15.61 -16.41
N ASP A 133 21.59 -14.41 -16.21
CA ASP A 133 22.34 -13.63 -17.20
C ASP A 133 21.57 -13.31 -18.48
N ARG A 134 20.23 -13.28 -18.42
CA ARG A 134 19.40 -12.83 -19.54
C ARG A 134 19.12 -11.34 -19.42
N GLU A 135 19.31 -10.63 -20.52
CA GLU A 135 18.96 -9.23 -20.63
C GLU A 135 17.46 -9.06 -20.95
N TRP A 136 16.79 -8.20 -20.18
CA TRP A 136 15.39 -7.88 -20.35
C TRP A 136 15.18 -6.38 -20.35
N THR A 137 14.27 -5.86 -21.18
CA THR A 137 13.63 -4.59 -20.82
C THR A 137 12.69 -4.81 -19.64
N ILE A 138 12.51 -3.77 -18.82
CA ILE A 138 11.55 -3.79 -17.71
C ILE A 138 10.16 -4.19 -18.21
N ALA A 139 9.70 -3.61 -19.32
CA ALA A 139 8.40 -3.93 -19.93
C ALA A 139 8.29 -5.42 -20.32
N GLN A 140 9.26 -5.96 -21.04
CA GLN A 140 9.24 -7.36 -21.48
C GLN A 140 9.25 -8.32 -20.28
N TYR A 141 10.04 -8.03 -19.25
CA TYR A 141 10.11 -8.86 -18.07
C TYR A 141 8.74 -8.95 -17.38
N PHE A 142 8.09 -7.80 -17.16
CA PHE A 142 6.80 -7.79 -16.48
C PHE A 142 5.69 -8.44 -17.31
N GLN A 143 5.67 -8.18 -18.62
CA GLN A 143 4.71 -8.82 -19.54
C GLN A 143 4.91 -10.35 -19.61
N THR A 144 6.14 -10.83 -19.68
CA THR A 144 6.41 -12.28 -19.78
C THR A 144 6.16 -13.01 -18.46
N THR A 145 6.47 -12.35 -17.33
CA THR A 145 6.47 -12.99 -16.00
C THR A 145 5.11 -12.89 -15.31
N TYR A 146 4.37 -11.79 -15.55
CA TYR A 146 3.13 -11.45 -14.84
C TYR A 146 1.93 -11.28 -15.78
N ASN A 147 2.13 -11.45 -17.09
CA ASN A 147 1.09 -11.56 -18.13
C ASN A 147 0.28 -10.27 -18.34
#